data_AF-A0A182EVG9-F1
#
_entry.id   AF-A0A182EVG9-F1
#
_cell.length_a   1.000
_cell.length_b   1.000
_cell.length_c   1.000
_cell.angle_alpha   90.00
_cell.angle_beta   90.00
_cell.angle_gamma   90.00
#
_symmetry.space_group_name_H-M   'P 1'
#
loop_
_entity.id
_entity.type
_entity.pdbx_description
1 polymer ?
#
loop_
_entity_poly.entity_id
_entity_poly.type
_entity_poly.pdbx_seq_one_letter_code
_entity_poly.pdbx_strand_id
1 'polypeptide(L)'
;MMDDFEEMPGNKPLRLPKKAAKVKNKAPAALQITAEQLLREAKERDLEIVAPPPKTKISDPEELAEYQRKRRKEFEDNIRKNRSQIANWVKYAKWEENIGEMQRARSVFERALDTDHRSITLWLQYAEMEMRNKQINHARNIWDRAVTILPRATQFWLKYSYMEELIGNIPGARQVFERWMEWEPPEQAWQTYVNFELRYKEIDRARTIWQRFLHVHGHDVKQWLRYAKFEERFGYVGNARA
;
A
#
# COMPACT_ATOMS: atom_id res chain seq x y z
N MET A 1 -56.53 86.82 -17.46
CA MET A 1 -55.98 85.46 -17.31
C MET A 1 -55.19 85.48 -16.02
N MET A 2 -55.76 84.90 -14.97
CA MET A 2 -55.19 84.80 -13.62
C MET A 2 -54.42 83.49 -13.54
N ASP A 3 -53.14 83.58 -13.21
CA ASP A 3 -52.36 82.49 -12.63
C ASP A 3 -52.08 82.91 -11.18
N ASP A 4 -52.57 82.13 -10.21
CA ASP A 4 -52.02 82.08 -8.86
C ASP A 4 -52.43 80.76 -8.16
N PHE A 5 -51.40 79.97 -7.89
CA PHE A 5 -51.15 78.89 -6.92
C PHE A 5 -52.25 78.48 -5.90
N GLU A 6 -52.53 77.17 -5.79
CA GLU A 6 -52.89 76.53 -4.50
C GLU A 6 -52.28 75.12 -4.36
N GLU A 7 -51.53 74.94 -3.28
CA GLU A 7 -50.86 73.72 -2.82
C GLU A 7 -51.83 72.83 -2.03
N MET A 8 -51.90 71.52 -2.29
CA MET A 8 -52.68 70.56 -1.48
C MET A 8 -51.76 69.71 -0.59
N PRO A 9 -52.07 69.53 0.70
CA PRO A 9 -51.15 68.97 1.69
C PRO A 9 -50.95 67.46 1.53
N GLY A 10 -49.69 67.04 1.61
CA GLY A 10 -49.27 65.65 1.52
C GLY A 10 -49.89 64.73 2.56
N ASN A 11 -50.54 63.67 2.09
CA ASN A 11 -50.92 62.52 2.89
C ASN A 11 -49.67 61.67 3.19
N LYS A 12 -48.97 61.96 4.31
CA LYS A 12 -47.87 61.11 4.78
C LYS A 12 -48.45 59.85 5.43
N PRO A 13 -48.18 58.63 4.93
CA PRO A 13 -48.64 57.42 5.60
C PRO A 13 -47.94 57.32 6.95
N LEU A 14 -48.71 57.17 8.03
CA LEU A 14 -48.24 56.87 9.38
C LEU A 14 -47.33 55.64 9.34
N ARG A 15 -46.02 55.86 9.43
CA ARG A 15 -45.04 54.77 9.57
C ARG A 15 -45.18 54.17 10.96
N LEU A 16 -45.87 53.03 11.05
CA LEU A 16 -45.84 52.19 12.24
C LEU A 16 -44.38 51.76 12.53
N PRO A 17 -43.91 51.84 13.79
CA PRO A 17 -42.55 51.51 14.13
C PRO A 17 -42.29 50.02 13.84
N LYS A 18 -41.38 49.75 12.91
CA LYS A 18 -40.84 48.41 12.65
C LYS A 18 -40.02 47.98 13.86
N LYS A 19 -40.67 47.30 14.82
CA LYS A 19 -40.14 46.26 15.74
C LYS A 19 -41.07 46.11 16.96
N ALA A 20 -42.28 45.59 16.74
CA ALA A 20 -42.99 44.92 17.84
C ALA A 20 -42.33 43.55 18.03
N ALA A 21 -41.73 43.29 19.20
CA ALA A 21 -41.18 41.97 19.52
C ALA A 21 -42.32 40.94 19.45
N LYS A 22 -42.23 40.02 18.51
CA LYS A 22 -43.26 39.01 18.24
C LYS A 22 -43.51 38.23 19.54
N VAL A 23 -44.75 38.26 20.06
CA VAL A 23 -45.15 37.52 21.26
C VAL A 23 -44.88 36.04 21.01
N LYS A 24 -43.97 35.43 21.78
CA LYS A 24 -43.61 34.01 21.62
C LYS A 24 -44.63 33.14 22.32
N ASN A 25 -45.19 32.17 21.60
CA ASN A 25 -46.05 31.15 22.18
C ASN A 25 -45.19 30.18 23.03
N LYS A 26 -45.58 29.95 24.29
CA LYS A 26 -44.91 29.05 25.25
C LYS A 26 -45.62 27.70 25.43
N ALA A 27 -46.59 27.37 24.56
CA ALA A 27 -47.22 26.06 24.55
C ALA A 27 -46.18 24.94 24.34
N PRO A 28 -46.41 23.73 24.90
CA PRO A 28 -45.50 22.60 24.71
C PRO A 28 -45.39 22.22 23.23
N ALA A 29 -44.16 22.03 22.75
CA ALA A 29 -43.91 21.59 21.38
C ALA A 29 -44.29 20.11 21.20
N ALA A 30 -44.96 19.79 20.08
CA ALA A 30 -45.38 18.42 19.77
C ALA A 30 -44.21 17.48 19.46
N LEU A 31 -43.11 18.00 18.92
CA LEU A 31 -41.87 17.28 18.67
C LEU A 31 -40.77 17.88 19.53
N GLN A 32 -40.18 17.05 20.38
CA GLN A 32 -39.02 17.43 21.18
C GLN A 32 -37.76 17.24 20.33
N ILE A 33 -36.89 18.24 20.35
CA ILE A 33 -35.60 18.17 19.64
C ILE A 33 -34.78 17.07 20.30
N THR A 34 -34.44 16.04 19.54
CA THR A 34 -33.61 14.93 20.02
C THR A 34 -32.13 15.20 19.71
N ALA A 35 -31.24 14.58 20.48
CA ALA A 35 -29.80 14.65 20.20
C ALA A 35 -29.47 14.09 18.81
N GLU A 36 -30.19 13.06 18.35
CA GLU A 36 -30.01 12.49 17.00
C GLU A 36 -30.34 13.52 15.91
N GLN A 37 -31.43 14.27 16.07
CA GLN A 37 -31.84 15.29 15.10
C GLN A 37 -30.76 16.38 14.98
N LEU A 38 -30.22 16.85 16.11
CA LEU A 38 -29.13 17.83 16.12
C LEU A 38 -27.88 17.31 15.42
N LEU A 39 -27.50 16.05 15.68
CA LEU A 39 -26.32 15.44 15.05
C LEU A 39 -26.51 15.20 13.55
N ARG A 40 -27.71 14.80 13.12
CA ARG A 40 -28.04 14.63 11.69
C ARG A 40 -27.98 15.95 10.94
N GLU A 41 -28.61 16.99 11.49
CA GLU A 41 -28.62 18.32 10.89
C GLU A 41 -27.23 18.97 10.90
N ALA A 42 -26.41 18.70 11.94
CA ALA A 42 -25.02 19.14 11.97
C ALA A 42 -24.18 18.46 10.87
N LYS A 43 -24.39 17.15 10.65
CA LYS A 43 -23.72 16.40 9.59
C LYS A 43 -24.15 16.88 8.20
N GLU A 44 -25.44 17.05 7.94
CA GLU A 44 -25.97 17.51 6.64
C GLU A 44 -25.49 18.90 6.22
N ARG A 45 -25.07 19.73 7.18
CA ARG A 45 -24.49 21.04 6.85
C ARG A 45 -23.12 20.94 6.18
N ASP A 46 -22.41 19.82 6.31
CA ASP A 46 -21.14 19.51 5.61
C ASP A 46 -20.14 20.69 5.61
N LEU A 47 -20.12 21.51 6.66
CA LEU A 47 -19.39 22.80 6.70
C LEU A 47 -17.86 22.64 6.54
N GLU A 48 -17.34 21.46 6.87
CA GLU A 48 -15.92 21.13 6.78
C GLU A 48 -15.54 20.46 5.46
N ILE A 49 -16.52 20.02 4.66
CA ILE A 49 -16.26 19.36 3.38
C ILE A 49 -15.90 20.44 2.36
N VAL A 50 -14.60 20.55 2.06
CA VAL A 50 -14.12 21.38 0.97
C VAL A 50 -14.63 20.80 -0.36
N ALA A 51 -15.31 21.64 -1.15
CA ALA A 51 -15.77 21.26 -2.47
C ALA A 51 -14.58 20.75 -3.33
N PRO A 52 -14.76 19.68 -4.11
CA PRO A 52 -13.68 19.15 -4.94
C PRO A 52 -13.22 20.20 -5.97
N PRO A 53 -11.93 20.22 -6.32
CA PRO A 53 -11.42 21.16 -7.32
C PRO A 53 -12.09 20.95 -8.69
N PRO A 54 -12.26 22.02 -9.50
CA PRO A 54 -12.85 21.91 -10.82
C PRO A 54 -12.01 20.99 -11.73
N LYS A 55 -12.68 20.19 -12.57
CA LYS A 55 -12.02 19.28 -13.50
C LYS A 55 -11.39 20.07 -14.66
N THR A 56 -10.09 20.32 -14.61
CA THR A 56 -9.33 20.93 -15.70
C THR A 56 -8.88 19.85 -16.71
N LYS A 57 -9.14 20.05 -18.00
CA LYS A 57 -8.57 19.23 -19.07
C LYS A 57 -7.19 19.77 -19.39
N ILE A 58 -6.20 18.88 -19.48
CA ILE A 58 -4.82 19.24 -19.83
C ILE A 58 -4.70 19.07 -21.35
N SER A 59 -4.52 20.17 -22.09
CA SER A 59 -4.39 20.12 -23.55
C SER A 59 -2.93 20.09 -24.00
N ASP A 60 -2.08 20.89 -23.35
CA ASP A 60 -0.74 21.15 -23.85
C ASP A 60 0.35 20.41 -23.04
N PRO A 61 1.46 19.99 -23.68
CA PRO A 61 2.60 19.39 -22.97
C PRO A 61 3.18 20.29 -21.87
N GLU A 62 3.09 21.62 -22.04
CA GLU A 62 3.55 22.59 -21.04
C GLU A 62 2.65 22.60 -19.81
N GLU A 63 1.33 22.58 -19.99
CA GLU A 63 0.35 22.44 -18.90
C GLU A 63 0.54 21.12 -18.14
N LEU A 64 0.81 20.03 -18.87
CA LEU A 64 1.12 18.73 -18.28
C LEU A 64 2.40 18.80 -17.42
N ALA A 65 3.44 19.47 -17.90
CA ALA A 65 4.68 19.66 -17.16
C ALA A 65 4.49 20.56 -15.92
N GLU A 66 3.65 21.58 -16.00
CA GLU A 66 3.28 22.42 -14.85
C GLU A 66 2.48 21.62 -13.81
N TYR A 67 1.49 20.84 -14.25
CA TYR A 67 0.73 19.95 -13.38
C TYR A 67 1.65 18.95 -12.65
N GLN A 68 2.56 18.30 -13.39
CA GLN A 68 3.54 17.40 -12.79
C GLN A 68 4.46 18.13 -11.81
N ARG A 69 4.94 19.34 -12.13
CA ARG A 69 5.78 20.13 -11.21
C ARG A 69 5.05 20.48 -9.92
N LYS A 70 3.79 20.92 -10.01
CA LYS A 70 2.96 21.23 -8.85
C LYS A 70 2.72 20.00 -7.97
N ARG A 71 2.34 18.87 -8.58
CA ARG A 71 2.15 17.60 -7.85
C ARG A 71 3.43 17.09 -7.20
N ARG A 72 4.57 17.15 -7.90
CA ARG A 72 5.88 16.78 -7.32
C ARG A 72 6.22 17.64 -6.10
N LYS A 73 5.99 18.96 -6.20
CA LYS A 73 6.21 19.87 -5.08
C LYS A 73 5.35 19.50 -3.88
N GLU A 74 4.06 19.18 -4.08
CA GLU A 74 3.17 18.72 -3.00
C GLU A 74 3.72 17.45 -2.31
N PHE A 75 4.18 16.47 -3.08
CA PHE A 75 4.77 15.24 -2.52
C PHE A 75 6.08 15.50 -1.78
N GLU A 76 7.00 16.28 -2.36
CA GLU A 76 8.26 16.64 -1.73
C GLU A 76 8.06 17.44 -0.44
N ASP A 77 7.13 18.40 -0.43
CA ASP A 77 6.81 19.17 0.78
C ASP A 77 6.18 18.27 1.88
N ASN A 78 5.36 17.29 1.49
CA ASN A 78 4.84 16.28 2.43
C ASN A 78 5.93 15.37 2.99
N ILE A 79 6.90 14.97 2.17
CA ILE A 79 8.06 14.17 2.58
C ILE A 79 8.98 14.99 3.50
N ARG A 80 9.18 16.28 3.23
CA ARG A 80 9.95 17.18 4.09
C ARG A 80 9.32 17.35 5.46
N LYS A 81 7.99 17.48 5.53
CA LYS A 81 7.26 17.55 6.80
C LYS A 81 7.32 16.23 7.57
N ASN A 82 7.07 15.11 6.89
CA ASN A 82 6.94 13.78 7.49
C ASN A 82 7.92 12.78 6.86
N ARG A 83 9.22 12.96 7.11
CA ARG A 83 10.28 12.15 6.47
C ARG A 83 10.21 10.66 6.82
N SER A 84 9.80 10.32 8.05
CA SER A 84 9.70 8.94 8.53
C SER A 84 8.49 8.18 7.98
N GLN A 85 7.49 8.88 7.43
CA GLN A 85 6.25 8.24 7.03
C GLN A 85 6.39 7.59 5.64
N ILE A 86 6.69 6.29 5.64
CA ILE A 86 6.89 5.47 4.43
C ILE A 86 5.71 5.55 3.45
N ALA A 87 4.48 5.72 3.96
CA ALA A 87 3.29 5.84 3.12
C ALA A 87 3.36 7.02 2.13
N ASN A 88 4.01 8.13 2.50
CA ASN A 88 4.16 9.30 1.62
C ASN A 88 5.15 9.00 0.49
N TRP A 89 6.25 8.32 0.81
CA TRP A 89 7.22 7.83 -0.17
C TRP A 89 6.59 6.87 -1.16
N VAL A 90 5.85 5.87 -0.68
CA VAL A 90 5.17 4.88 -1.53
C VAL A 90 4.10 5.53 -2.42
N LYS A 91 3.32 6.48 -1.89
CA LYS A 91 2.34 7.23 -2.69
C LYS A 91 3.02 8.05 -3.79
N TYR A 92 4.13 8.70 -3.47
CA TYR A 92 4.87 9.49 -4.46
C TYR A 92 5.47 8.61 -5.55
N ALA A 93 6.12 7.50 -5.17
CA ALA A 93 6.71 6.58 -6.14
C ALA A 93 5.66 5.91 -7.05
N LYS A 94 4.50 5.50 -6.50
CA LYS A 94 3.37 4.98 -7.31
C LYS A 94 2.82 6.03 -8.28
N TRP A 95 2.82 7.31 -7.90
CA TRP A 95 2.40 8.38 -8.80
C TRP A 95 3.38 8.59 -9.96
N GLU A 96 4.70 8.55 -9.70
CA GLU A 96 5.71 8.59 -10.78
C GLU A 96 5.65 7.32 -11.67
N GLU A 97 5.37 6.15 -11.08
CA GLU A 97 5.11 4.89 -11.83
C GLU A 97 3.92 5.06 -12.78
N ASN A 98 2.82 5.65 -12.33
CA ASN A 98 1.64 5.88 -13.17
C ASN A 98 1.88 6.88 -14.30
N ILE A 99 2.83 7.81 -14.15
CA ILE A 99 3.24 8.72 -15.22
C ILE A 99 4.13 8.00 -16.25
N GLY A 100 4.76 6.88 -15.87
CA GLY A 100 5.76 6.17 -16.68
C GLY A 100 7.20 6.64 -16.44
N GLU A 101 7.42 7.55 -15.48
CA GLU A 101 8.74 8.09 -15.13
C GLU A 101 9.50 7.15 -14.18
N MET A 102 9.90 5.99 -14.71
CA MET A 102 10.49 4.90 -13.93
C MET A 102 11.77 5.32 -13.20
N GLN A 103 12.64 6.09 -13.85
CA GLN A 103 13.91 6.51 -13.25
C GLN A 103 13.72 7.41 -12.03
N ARG A 104 12.67 8.24 -12.04
CA ARG A 104 12.30 9.06 -10.87
C ARG A 104 11.72 8.20 -9.77
N ALA A 105 10.82 7.27 -10.10
CA ALA A 105 10.25 6.34 -9.13
C ALA A 105 11.36 5.55 -8.40
N ARG A 106 12.38 5.07 -9.12
CA ARG A 106 13.59 4.45 -8.55
C ARG A 106 14.32 5.39 -7.59
N SER A 107 14.58 6.63 -8.00
CA SER A 107 15.25 7.62 -7.14
C SER A 107 14.47 7.89 -5.85
N VAL A 108 13.14 7.93 -5.92
CA VAL A 108 12.27 8.11 -4.75
C VAL A 108 12.36 6.90 -3.82
N PHE A 109 12.35 5.67 -4.35
CA PHE A 109 12.50 4.46 -3.56
C PHE A 109 13.89 4.34 -2.90
N GLU A 110 14.97 4.65 -3.61
CA GLU A 110 16.32 4.64 -3.04
C GLU A 110 16.46 5.69 -1.91
N ARG A 111 15.94 6.92 -2.10
CA ARG A 111 15.90 7.94 -1.05
C ARG A 111 15.06 7.51 0.17
N ALA A 112 13.99 6.76 -0.07
CA ALA A 112 13.18 6.20 1.00
C ALA A 112 13.95 5.11 1.76
N LEU A 113 14.72 4.26 1.05
CA LEU A 113 15.57 3.23 1.64
C LEU A 113 16.73 3.83 2.44
N ASP A 114 17.31 4.95 1.99
CA ASP A 114 18.31 5.69 2.77
C ASP A 114 17.74 6.20 4.11
N THR A 115 16.44 6.46 4.17
CA THR A 115 15.76 6.90 5.39
C THR A 115 15.40 5.71 6.29
N ASP A 116 14.82 4.65 5.73
CA ASP A 116 14.49 3.42 6.46
C ASP A 116 14.73 2.16 5.60
N HIS A 117 15.97 1.66 5.69
CA HIS A 117 16.40 0.45 5.00
C HIS A 117 15.90 -0.85 5.66
N ARG A 118 15.33 -0.77 6.87
CA ARG A 118 14.82 -1.94 7.61
C ARG A 118 13.36 -2.24 7.31
N SER A 119 12.65 -1.30 6.69
CA SER A 119 11.25 -1.44 6.32
C SER A 119 11.05 -2.50 5.24
N ILE A 120 10.42 -3.62 5.62
CA ILE A 120 10.08 -4.71 4.70
C ILE A 120 9.14 -4.24 3.60
N THR A 121 8.15 -3.41 3.95
CA THR A 121 7.12 -2.96 3.00
C THR A 121 7.72 -2.12 1.88
N LEU A 122 8.77 -1.35 2.16
CA LEU A 122 9.42 -0.50 1.17
C LEU A 122 10.16 -1.34 0.11
N TRP A 123 10.95 -2.33 0.56
CA TRP A 123 11.61 -3.29 -0.34
C TRP A 123 10.59 -4.04 -1.21
N LEU A 124 9.49 -4.51 -0.62
CA LEU A 124 8.44 -5.21 -1.37
C LEU A 124 7.81 -4.30 -2.43
N GLN A 125 7.42 -3.07 -2.08
CA GLN A 125 6.82 -2.15 -3.04
C GLN A 125 7.80 -1.77 -4.17
N TYR A 126 9.09 -1.62 -3.85
CA TYR A 126 10.10 -1.28 -4.84
C TYR A 126 10.35 -2.42 -5.83
N ALA A 127 10.54 -3.64 -5.33
CA ALA A 127 10.73 -4.81 -6.18
C ALA A 127 9.46 -5.13 -7.01
N GLU A 128 8.27 -5.01 -6.42
CA GLU A 128 6.99 -5.19 -7.13
C GLU A 128 6.80 -4.16 -8.25
N MET A 129 7.24 -2.91 -8.06
CA MET A 129 7.22 -1.90 -9.12
C MET A 129 8.10 -2.33 -10.30
N GLU A 130 9.35 -2.74 -10.08
CA GLU A 130 10.22 -3.19 -11.20
C GLU A 130 9.65 -4.42 -11.90
N MET A 131 9.04 -5.35 -11.17
CA MET A 131 8.37 -6.53 -11.74
C MET A 131 7.17 -6.15 -12.62
N ARG A 132 6.32 -5.22 -12.17
CA ARG A 132 5.18 -4.73 -12.99
C ARG A 132 5.64 -4.10 -14.30
N ASN A 133 6.78 -3.42 -14.26
CA ASN A 133 7.36 -2.72 -15.42
C ASN A 133 8.31 -3.60 -16.25
N LYS A 134 8.32 -4.92 -16.01
CA LYS A 134 9.10 -5.93 -16.75
C LYS A 134 10.62 -5.73 -16.68
N GLN A 135 11.12 -5.03 -15.66
CA GLN A 135 12.54 -4.77 -15.45
C GLN A 135 13.17 -5.85 -14.56
N ILE A 136 13.33 -7.04 -15.12
CA ILE A 136 13.71 -8.26 -14.37
C ILE A 136 15.09 -8.13 -13.70
N ASN A 137 16.08 -7.60 -14.42
CA ASN A 137 17.45 -7.49 -13.88
C ASN A 137 17.51 -6.52 -12.70
N HIS A 138 16.77 -5.42 -12.76
CA HIS A 138 16.66 -4.48 -11.64
C HIS A 138 15.94 -5.12 -10.46
N ALA A 139 14.83 -5.82 -10.69
CA ALA A 139 14.14 -6.57 -9.63
C ALA A 139 15.07 -7.59 -8.96
N ARG A 140 15.87 -8.34 -9.71
CA ARG A 140 16.85 -9.29 -9.18
C ARG A 140 17.89 -8.62 -8.28
N ASN A 141 18.44 -7.48 -8.71
CA ASN A 141 19.41 -6.72 -7.91
C ASN A 141 18.78 -6.18 -6.61
N ILE A 142 17.52 -5.76 -6.65
CA ILE A 142 16.79 -5.29 -5.46
C ILE A 142 16.55 -6.45 -4.50
N TRP A 143 16.11 -7.62 -4.99
CA TRP A 143 15.91 -8.80 -4.14
C TRP A 143 17.22 -9.28 -3.51
N ASP A 144 18.30 -9.32 -4.28
CA ASP A 144 19.63 -9.73 -3.78
C ASP A 144 20.14 -8.77 -2.68
N ARG A 145 19.97 -7.45 -2.86
CA ARG A 145 20.24 -6.46 -1.82
C ARG A 145 19.34 -6.66 -0.60
N ALA A 146 18.05 -6.88 -0.80
CA ALA A 146 17.08 -7.05 0.29
C ALA A 146 17.41 -8.27 1.18
N VAL A 147 17.73 -9.42 0.58
CA VAL A 147 18.11 -10.63 1.34
C VAL A 147 19.47 -10.49 2.02
N THR A 148 20.38 -9.71 1.45
CA THR A 148 21.70 -9.44 2.04
C THR A 148 21.59 -8.54 3.28
N ILE A 149 20.75 -7.51 3.22
CA ILE A 149 20.56 -6.57 4.34
C ILE A 149 19.67 -7.17 5.44
N LEU A 150 18.63 -7.92 5.06
CA LEU A 150 17.63 -8.49 5.97
C LEU A 150 17.45 -10.00 5.73
N PRO A 151 18.46 -10.83 6.04
CA PRO A 151 18.41 -12.27 5.77
C PRO A 151 17.34 -13.01 6.57
N ARG A 152 16.93 -12.48 7.74
CA ARG A 152 15.88 -13.09 8.58
C ARG A 152 14.46 -12.86 8.04
N ALA A 153 14.28 -11.99 7.04
CA ALA A 153 12.98 -11.70 6.47
C ALA A 153 12.59 -12.77 5.43
N THR A 154 11.94 -13.85 5.90
CA THR A 154 11.41 -14.96 5.08
C THR A 154 10.62 -14.50 3.85
N GLN A 155 9.90 -13.38 3.95
CA GLN A 155 9.07 -12.85 2.86
C GLN A 155 9.90 -12.52 1.61
N PHE A 156 11.14 -12.04 1.78
CA PHE A 156 12.01 -11.71 0.66
C PHE A 156 12.47 -12.96 -0.08
N TRP A 157 12.90 -13.98 0.65
CA TRP A 157 13.31 -15.26 0.08
C TRP A 157 12.18 -15.93 -0.71
N LEU A 158 10.97 -15.94 -0.15
CA LEU A 158 9.79 -16.51 -0.81
C LEU A 158 9.41 -15.76 -2.09
N LYS A 159 9.40 -14.41 -2.04
CA LYS A 159 9.08 -13.60 -3.22
C LYS A 159 10.18 -13.69 -4.28
N TYR A 160 11.45 -13.77 -3.86
CA TYR A 160 12.58 -13.87 -4.77
C TYR A 160 12.63 -15.23 -5.47
N SER A 161 12.47 -16.34 -4.74
CA SER A 161 12.41 -17.67 -5.33
C SER A 161 11.20 -17.84 -6.26
N TYR A 162 10.04 -17.30 -5.86
CA TYR A 162 8.84 -17.28 -6.71
C TYR A 162 9.06 -16.46 -7.99
N MET A 163 9.76 -15.33 -7.91
CA MET A 163 10.09 -14.52 -9.10
C MET A 163 11.00 -15.31 -10.07
N GLU A 164 12.06 -15.96 -9.58
CA GLU A 164 12.94 -16.77 -10.44
C GLU A 164 12.20 -17.97 -11.06
N GLU A 165 11.28 -18.58 -10.31
CA GLU A 165 10.39 -19.65 -10.80
C GLU A 165 9.47 -19.15 -11.92
N LEU A 166 8.87 -17.96 -11.77
CA LEU A 166 8.03 -17.34 -12.81
C LEU A 166 8.79 -16.98 -14.08
N ILE A 167 10.06 -16.61 -13.96
CA ILE A 167 10.95 -16.34 -15.11
C ILE A 167 11.34 -17.65 -15.80
N GLY A 168 11.22 -18.80 -15.13
CA GLY A 168 11.66 -20.11 -15.60
C GLY A 168 13.13 -20.41 -15.29
N ASN A 169 13.79 -19.60 -14.46
CA ASN A 169 15.18 -19.81 -14.06
C ASN A 169 15.27 -20.77 -12.87
N ILE A 170 15.03 -22.06 -13.12
CA ILE A 170 15.05 -23.12 -12.09
C ILE A 170 16.42 -23.18 -11.37
N PRO A 171 17.59 -23.12 -12.06
CA PRO A 171 18.88 -23.12 -11.39
C PRO A 171 19.07 -21.89 -10.48
N GLY A 172 18.64 -20.70 -10.91
CA GLY A 172 18.69 -19.49 -10.08
C GLY A 172 17.79 -19.59 -8.85
N ALA A 173 16.56 -20.08 -9.00
CA ALA A 173 15.66 -20.32 -7.87
C ALA A 173 16.30 -21.28 -6.84
N ARG A 174 16.95 -22.36 -7.30
CA ARG A 174 17.70 -23.28 -6.44
C ARG A 174 18.84 -22.60 -5.70
N GLN A 175 19.62 -21.76 -6.39
CA GLN A 175 20.71 -21.01 -5.75
C GLN A 175 20.19 -20.09 -4.63
N VAL A 176 19.03 -19.45 -4.85
CA VAL A 176 18.37 -18.64 -3.82
C VAL A 176 17.94 -19.49 -2.63
N PHE A 177 17.35 -20.67 -2.87
CA PHE A 177 16.98 -21.59 -1.80
C PHE A 177 18.19 -22.10 -1.02
N GLU A 178 19.28 -22.48 -1.69
CA GLU A 178 20.51 -22.94 -1.02
C GLU A 178 21.09 -21.84 -0.11
N ARG A 179 21.21 -20.61 -0.62
CA ARG A 179 21.61 -19.44 0.19
C ARG A 179 20.67 -19.19 1.36
N TRP A 180 19.38 -19.47 1.19
CA TRP A 180 18.42 -19.32 2.28
C TRP A 180 18.62 -20.38 3.37
N MET A 181 18.92 -21.63 3.00
CA MET A 181 19.14 -22.72 3.95
C MET A 181 20.42 -22.57 4.78
N GLU A 182 21.41 -21.80 4.31
CA GLU A 182 22.60 -21.41 5.10
C GLU A 182 22.24 -20.65 6.38
N TRP A 183 21.09 -19.97 6.42
CA TRP A 183 20.61 -19.22 7.58
C TRP A 183 19.74 -20.04 8.54
N GLU A 184 19.61 -21.35 8.31
CA GLU A 184 18.78 -22.27 9.09
C GLU A 184 17.35 -21.72 9.35
N PRO A 185 16.59 -21.44 8.28
CA PRO A 185 15.29 -20.79 8.40
C PRO A 185 14.25 -21.70 9.07
N PRO A 186 13.09 -21.15 9.50
CA PRO A 186 12.05 -21.93 10.16
C PRO A 186 11.50 -23.04 9.26
N GLU A 187 10.84 -24.04 9.86
CA GLU A 187 10.27 -25.21 9.16
C GLU A 187 9.53 -24.88 7.85
N GLN A 188 8.74 -23.80 7.83
CA GLN A 188 7.98 -23.40 6.65
C GLN A 188 8.87 -23.19 5.41
N ALA A 189 10.09 -22.69 5.59
CA ALA A 189 11.05 -22.46 4.52
C ALA A 189 11.52 -23.78 3.89
N TRP A 190 11.91 -24.74 4.72
CA TRP A 190 12.31 -26.08 4.28
C TRP A 190 11.20 -26.78 3.52
N GLN A 191 9.96 -26.69 4.01
CA GLN A 191 8.79 -27.24 3.32
C GLN A 191 8.58 -26.57 1.96
N THR A 192 8.75 -25.25 1.84
CA THR A 192 8.63 -24.58 0.53
C THR A 192 9.69 -25.06 -0.45
N TYR A 193 10.89 -25.37 0.01
CA TYR A 193 11.97 -25.88 -0.85
C TYR A 193 11.73 -27.34 -1.28
N VAL A 194 11.30 -28.21 -0.36
CA VAL A 194 10.87 -29.57 -0.69
C VAL A 194 9.72 -29.56 -1.69
N ASN A 195 8.71 -28.72 -1.47
CA ASN A 195 7.58 -28.58 -2.38
C ASN A 195 8.01 -28.05 -3.76
N PHE A 196 9.05 -27.21 -3.82
CA PHE A 196 9.63 -26.74 -5.07
C PHE A 196 10.26 -27.90 -5.87
N GLU A 197 11.12 -28.71 -5.26
CA GLU A 197 11.73 -29.85 -5.99
C GLU A 197 10.68 -30.92 -6.36
N LEU A 198 9.66 -31.11 -5.54
CA LEU A 198 8.53 -32.00 -5.85
C LEU A 198 7.73 -31.53 -7.08
N ARG A 199 7.58 -30.22 -7.30
CA ARG A 199 6.93 -29.69 -8.52
C ARG A 199 7.69 -30.07 -9.80
N TYR A 200 9.02 -30.13 -9.71
CA TYR A 200 9.90 -30.50 -10.83
C TYR A 200 10.26 -31.99 -10.88
N LYS A 201 9.65 -32.82 -10.03
CA LYS A 201 9.84 -34.28 -9.95
C LYS A 201 11.27 -34.72 -9.58
N GLU A 202 12.02 -33.87 -8.89
CA GLU A 202 13.39 -34.15 -8.44
C GLU A 202 13.37 -34.78 -7.03
N ILE A 203 12.93 -36.05 -6.97
CA ILE A 203 12.70 -36.75 -5.69
C ILE A 203 14.00 -36.95 -4.90
N ASP A 204 15.11 -37.27 -5.56
CA ASP A 204 16.39 -37.52 -4.89
C ASP A 204 16.95 -36.25 -4.24
N ARG A 205 16.77 -35.09 -4.88
CA ARG A 205 17.11 -33.78 -4.29
C ARG A 205 16.20 -33.47 -3.12
N ALA A 206 14.89 -33.68 -3.28
CA ALA A 206 13.93 -33.49 -2.19
C ALA A 206 14.30 -34.35 -0.97
N ARG A 207 14.76 -35.59 -1.16
CA ARG A 207 15.28 -36.45 -0.09
C ARG A 207 16.52 -35.86 0.59
N THR A 208 17.47 -35.38 -0.19
CA THR A 208 18.69 -34.73 0.35
C THR A 208 18.33 -33.50 1.20
N ILE A 209 17.34 -32.72 0.76
CA ILE A 209 16.82 -31.56 1.50
C ILE A 209 16.12 -32.01 2.79
N TRP A 210 15.34 -33.08 2.76
CA TRP A 210 14.74 -33.66 3.97
C TRP A 210 15.78 -34.13 4.98
N GLN A 211 16.84 -34.80 4.53
CA GLN A 211 17.93 -35.24 5.42
C GLN A 211 18.63 -34.04 6.08
N ARG A 212 18.91 -32.97 5.31
CA ARG A 212 19.43 -31.72 5.86
C ARG A 212 18.44 -31.07 6.84
N PHE A 213 17.16 -31.07 6.50
CA PHE A 213 16.11 -30.53 7.36
C PHE A 213 16.02 -31.26 8.70
N LEU A 214 16.10 -32.60 8.69
CA LEU A 214 16.13 -33.42 9.90
C LEU A 214 17.43 -33.26 10.69
N HIS A 215 18.55 -32.95 10.03
CA HIS A 215 19.78 -32.65 10.76
C HIS A 215 19.68 -31.34 11.54
N VAL A 216 19.08 -30.30 10.95
CA VAL A 216 18.94 -28.97 11.58
C VAL A 216 17.78 -28.92 12.58
N HIS A 217 16.62 -29.50 12.23
CA HIS A 217 15.37 -29.42 13.00
C HIS A 217 14.93 -30.79 13.55
N GLY A 218 15.84 -31.74 13.73
CA GLY A 218 15.54 -33.13 14.12
C GLY A 218 15.00 -33.34 15.54
N HIS A 219 14.81 -32.27 16.30
CA HIS A 219 14.34 -32.34 17.68
C HIS A 219 12.85 -32.66 17.81
N ASP A 220 11.99 -32.31 16.84
CA ASP A 220 10.59 -32.73 16.92
C ASP A 220 10.31 -34.04 16.15
N VAL A 221 9.60 -34.93 16.81
CA VAL A 221 9.10 -36.18 16.21
C VAL A 221 8.19 -35.89 15.00
N LYS A 222 7.58 -34.71 14.94
CA LYS A 222 6.72 -34.28 13.84
C LYS A 222 7.47 -34.21 12.51
N GLN A 223 8.73 -33.76 12.49
CA GLN A 223 9.48 -33.68 11.23
C GLN A 223 9.83 -35.08 10.71
N TRP A 224 10.23 -36.00 11.61
CA TRP A 224 10.48 -37.40 11.28
C TRP A 224 9.25 -38.11 10.72
N LEU A 225 8.08 -37.90 11.33
CA LEU A 225 6.80 -38.44 10.81
C LEU A 225 6.45 -37.88 9.42
N ARG A 226 6.77 -36.61 9.14
CA ARG A 226 6.55 -36.02 7.81
C ARG A 226 7.49 -36.60 6.77
N TYR A 227 8.75 -36.84 7.13
CA TYR A 227 9.73 -37.51 6.28
C TYR A 227 9.35 -38.97 5.99
N ALA A 228 8.92 -39.73 7.00
CA ALA A 228 8.43 -41.10 6.81
C ALA A 228 7.25 -41.13 5.83
N LYS A 229 6.26 -40.24 6.00
CA LYS A 229 5.12 -40.08 5.06
C LYS A 229 5.53 -39.61 3.66
N PHE A 230 6.70 -38.98 3.52
CA PHE A 230 7.26 -38.62 2.23
C PHE A 230 7.87 -39.86 1.56
N GLU A 231 8.72 -40.62 2.26
CA GLU A 231 9.32 -41.85 1.72
C GLU A 231 8.29 -42.95 1.41
N GLU A 232 7.23 -43.08 2.22
CA GLU A 232 6.10 -43.98 1.94
C GLU A 232 5.40 -43.63 0.62
N ARG A 233 5.25 -42.34 0.31
CA ARG A 233 4.59 -41.88 -0.92
C ARG A 233 5.45 -42.04 -2.16
N PHE A 234 6.77 -41.92 -2.03
CA PHE A 234 7.70 -41.93 -3.16
C PHE A 234 8.56 -43.21 -3.26
N GLY A 235 8.28 -44.23 -2.44
CA GLY A 235 8.48 -45.62 -2.81
C GLY A 235 9.78 -46.31 -2.34
N TYR A 236 10.55 -45.74 -1.40
CA TYR A 236 11.69 -46.45 -0.80
C TYR A 236 11.34 -46.99 0.58
N VAL A 237 10.56 -48.09 0.61
CA VAL A 237 10.15 -48.79 1.85
C VAL A 237 11.36 -49.23 2.69
N GLY A 238 12.53 -49.42 2.08
CA GLY A 238 13.79 -49.69 2.78
C GLY A 238 14.31 -48.51 3.61
N ASN A 239 14.11 -47.27 3.14
CA ASN A 239 14.58 -46.06 3.83
C ASN A 239 13.57 -45.58 4.89
N ALA A 240 12.29 -45.92 4.77
CA ALA A 240 11.26 -45.60 5.77
C ALA A 240 11.38 -46.43 7.06
N ARG A 241 12.23 -47.48 7.07
CA ARG A 241 12.39 -48.41 8.19
C ARG A 241 13.65 -48.16 9.05
N ALA A 242 14.53 -47.25 8.64
CA ALA A 242 15.76 -46.88 9.36
C ALA A 242 15.55 -45.59 10.15
#